data_AF-A0A532CKP9-F1
#
_entry.id   AF-A0A532CKP9-F1
#
_cell.length_a   1.000
_cell.length_b   1.000
_cell.length_c   1.000
_cell.angle_alpha   90.00
_cell.angle_beta   90.00
_cell.angle_gamma   90.00
#
_symmetry.space_group_name_H-M   'P 1'
#
loop_
_entity.id
_entity.type
_entity.pdbx_description
1 polymer ?
#
loop_
_entity_poly.entity_id
_entity_poly.type
_entity_poly.pdbx_seq_one_letter_code
_entity_poly.pdbx_strand_id
1 'polypeptide(L)'
;MGMGLTKLGRLSRSLIAIMLLCGFWACAKPLVLKPSMPKPLAGAVRFTVLAPGAKQVVLVGSFNGWAKGITPMKIVDGSSVWLVDVPLAEGEHTFMYVVDGIRWMTPPQAEDFVIDGFGQTNGVVIVR
;
A
#
# COMPACT_ATOMS: atom_id res chain seq x y z
N MET A 1 16.10 -78.39 11.06
CA MET A 1 16.02 -78.50 9.59
C MET A 1 14.61 -78.94 9.21
N GLY A 2 13.97 -78.30 8.22
CA GLY A 2 12.74 -78.81 7.59
C GLY A 2 11.63 -77.77 7.44
N MET A 3 11.57 -77.14 6.26
CA MET A 3 10.55 -76.20 5.80
C MET A 3 9.17 -76.86 5.61
N GLY A 4 8.10 -76.08 5.75
CA GLY A 4 6.75 -76.43 5.28
C GLY A 4 5.86 -75.19 5.16
N LEU A 5 5.65 -74.75 3.93
CA LEU A 5 4.91 -73.55 3.53
C LEU A 5 3.37 -73.67 3.66
N THR A 6 2.74 -72.50 3.67
CA THR A 6 1.36 -72.13 3.27
C THR A 6 0.25 -72.12 4.33
N LYS A 7 -0.21 -70.91 4.66
CA LYS A 7 -1.59 -70.47 4.35
C LYS A 7 -1.63 -68.94 4.27
N LEU A 8 -1.87 -68.45 3.06
CA LEU A 8 -2.05 -67.05 2.71
C LEU A 8 -3.44 -66.60 3.21
N GLY A 9 -3.49 -65.83 4.30
CA GLY A 9 -4.72 -65.26 4.85
C GLY A 9 -4.92 -63.82 4.42
N ARG A 10 -5.90 -63.61 3.53
CA ARG A 10 -6.61 -62.36 3.17
C ARG A 10 -6.02 -61.01 3.65
N LEU A 11 -5.61 -60.22 2.66
CA LEU A 11 -5.53 -58.76 2.68
C LEU A 11 -6.77 -58.13 3.36
N SER A 12 -6.58 -57.53 4.54
CA SER A 12 -7.53 -56.56 5.09
C SER A 12 -7.06 -55.16 4.70
N ARG A 13 -7.78 -54.58 3.75
CA ARG A 13 -7.65 -53.20 3.29
C ARG A 13 -8.10 -52.28 4.42
N SER A 14 -7.19 -51.58 5.09
CA SER A 14 -7.46 -50.29 5.72
C SER A 14 -6.15 -49.64 6.15
N LEU A 15 -5.38 -49.15 5.17
CA LEU A 15 -4.50 -48.01 5.41
C LEU A 15 -5.43 -46.81 5.61
N ILE A 16 -5.83 -46.55 6.86
CA ILE A 16 -6.30 -45.21 7.23
C ILE A 16 -5.05 -44.34 7.16
N ALA A 17 -4.76 -43.82 5.97
CA ALA A 17 -3.89 -42.69 5.80
C ALA A 17 -4.58 -41.53 6.53
N ILE A 18 -4.20 -41.30 7.79
CA ILE A 18 -4.45 -40.03 8.46
C ILE A 18 -3.55 -39.03 7.74
N MET A 19 -4.02 -38.58 6.58
CA MET A 19 -3.43 -37.52 5.80
C MET A 19 -3.59 -36.28 6.67
N LEU A 20 -2.48 -35.87 7.28
CA LEU A 20 -2.29 -34.60 7.97
C LEU A 20 -3.04 -33.50 7.22
N LEU A 21 -4.18 -33.07 7.76
CA LEU A 21 -4.80 -31.79 7.44
C LEU A 21 -3.95 -30.67 8.07
N CYS A 22 -2.65 -30.63 7.73
CA CYS A 22 -1.88 -29.40 7.68
C CYS A 22 -2.25 -28.69 6.37
N GLY A 23 -3.55 -28.50 6.16
CA GLY A 23 -4.10 -27.92 4.95
C GLY A 23 -3.93 -26.41 5.01
N PHE A 24 -2.78 -25.93 4.55
CA PHE A 24 -2.58 -24.57 4.06
C PHE A 24 -3.15 -23.47 4.96
N TRP A 25 -2.43 -23.18 6.06
CA TRP A 25 -2.28 -21.78 6.47
C TRP A 25 -1.53 -21.04 5.36
N ALA A 26 -2.21 -20.78 4.25
CA ALA A 26 -1.85 -19.66 3.41
C ALA A 26 -2.12 -18.43 4.28
N CYS A 27 -1.10 -18.02 5.03
CA CYS A 27 -1.11 -16.72 5.67
C CYS A 27 -1.25 -15.73 4.52
N ALA A 28 -2.47 -15.27 4.26
CA ALA A 28 -2.74 -14.21 3.31
C ALA A 28 -1.88 -13.04 3.80
N LYS A 29 -0.74 -12.81 3.13
CA LYS A 29 0.16 -11.72 3.50
C LYS A 29 -0.71 -10.47 3.47
N PRO A 30 -0.88 -9.75 4.60
CA PRO A 30 -1.70 -8.56 4.59
C PRO A 30 -1.15 -7.64 3.51
N LEU A 31 -2.05 -7.10 2.68
CA LEU A 31 -1.67 -6.21 1.60
C LEU A 31 -1.11 -4.92 2.23
N VAL A 32 0.20 -4.89 2.46
CA VAL A 32 0.89 -3.70 2.93
C VAL A 32 1.04 -2.77 1.74
N LEU A 33 0.17 -1.75 1.65
CA LEU A 33 0.39 -0.67 0.71
C LEU A 33 1.71 -0.01 1.05
N LYS A 34 2.63 0.05 0.09
CA LYS A 34 3.86 0.83 0.20
C LYS A 34 3.62 2.17 -0.49
N PRO A 35 3.98 3.30 0.13
CA PRO A 35 3.84 4.56 -0.58
C PRO A 35 4.80 4.58 -1.77
N SER A 36 4.35 5.22 -2.84
CA SER A 36 5.00 5.28 -4.15
C SER A 36 4.88 6.67 -4.73
N MET A 37 5.53 6.85 -5.88
CA MET A 37 5.28 7.99 -6.76
C MET A 37 3.79 8.20 -7.00
N PRO A 38 3.32 9.46 -7.17
CA PRO A 38 1.98 9.73 -7.64
C PRO A 38 1.65 8.82 -8.84
N LYS A 39 0.60 8.02 -8.70
CA LYS A 39 0.28 6.95 -9.65
C LYS A 39 -0.93 7.37 -10.49
N PRO A 40 -0.78 7.47 -11.83
CA PRO A 40 -1.93 7.68 -12.71
C PRO A 40 -2.96 6.57 -12.55
N LEU A 41 -4.23 6.97 -12.50
CA LEU A 41 -5.42 6.14 -12.51
C LEU A 41 -6.36 6.60 -13.63
N ALA A 42 -7.41 5.85 -13.92
CA ALA A 42 -8.44 6.29 -14.85
C ALA A 42 -9.14 7.56 -14.30
N GLY A 43 -8.83 8.71 -14.88
CA GLY A 43 -9.42 10.01 -14.52
C GLY A 43 -8.88 10.67 -13.24
N ALA A 44 -7.81 10.15 -12.64
CA ALA A 44 -7.24 10.70 -11.41
C ALA A 44 -5.76 10.33 -11.23
N VAL A 45 -5.12 10.93 -10.23
CA VAL A 45 -3.80 10.55 -9.74
C VAL A 45 -3.89 10.16 -8.27
N ARG A 46 -3.36 8.99 -7.93
CA ARG A 46 -3.26 8.52 -6.55
C ARG A 46 -1.98 9.02 -5.90
N PHE A 47 -2.14 9.74 -4.81
CA PHE A 47 -1.05 10.16 -3.94
C PHE A 47 -0.99 9.25 -2.73
N THR A 48 0.22 8.96 -2.26
CA THR A 48 0.44 8.15 -1.06
C THR A 48 1.59 8.70 -0.22
N VAL A 49 1.50 8.56 1.10
CA VAL A 49 2.60 8.95 2.00
C VAL A 49 2.60 8.10 3.28
N LEU A 50 3.80 7.81 3.79
CA LEU A 50 3.97 7.19 5.10
C LEU A 50 3.96 8.27 6.18
N ALA A 51 2.99 8.23 7.09
CA ALA A 51 2.92 9.16 8.23
C ALA A 51 2.46 8.42 9.50
N PRO A 52 3.40 7.68 10.16
CA PRO A 52 3.08 6.93 11.37
C PRO A 52 2.66 7.87 12.51
N GLY A 53 1.61 7.49 13.24
CA GLY A 53 1.10 8.27 14.38
C GLY A 53 0.38 9.57 14.02
N ALA A 54 0.27 9.93 12.73
CA ALA A 54 -0.53 11.06 12.30
C ALA A 54 -2.01 10.85 12.65
N LYS A 55 -2.69 11.92 13.05
CA LYS A 55 -4.14 11.95 13.23
C LYS A 55 -4.85 12.44 11.97
N GLN A 56 -4.17 13.28 11.21
CA GLN A 56 -4.67 13.80 9.94
C GLN A 56 -3.50 14.02 8.97
N VAL A 57 -3.74 13.69 7.70
CA VAL A 57 -2.87 14.10 6.59
C VAL A 57 -3.73 14.76 5.53
N VAL A 58 -3.27 15.89 5.02
CA VAL A 58 -3.91 16.63 3.93
C VAL A 58 -2.92 16.78 2.80
N LEU A 59 -3.38 16.55 1.58
CA LEU A 59 -2.64 16.87 0.36
C LEU A 59 -2.92 18.33 -0.02
N VAL A 60 -1.87 19.10 -0.28
CA VAL A 60 -1.96 20.50 -0.72
C VAL A 60 -1.12 20.69 -1.96
N GLY A 61 -1.56 21.55 -2.88
CA GLY A 61 -0.81 21.82 -4.11
C GLY A 61 -1.45 22.88 -5.00
N SER A 62 -0.86 23.08 -6.18
CA SER A 62 -1.33 24.05 -7.17
C SER A 62 -2.81 23.87 -7.53
N PHE A 63 -3.26 22.62 -7.65
CA PHE A 63 -4.63 22.24 -8.02
C PHE A 63 -5.71 22.56 -6.96
N ASN A 64 -5.34 22.81 -5.70
CA ASN A 64 -6.28 23.20 -4.65
C ASN A 64 -5.92 24.53 -3.97
N GLY A 65 -5.06 25.34 -4.61
CA GLY A 65 -4.63 26.62 -4.08
C GLY A 65 -3.90 26.50 -2.74
N TRP A 66 -3.19 25.40 -2.50
CA TRP A 66 -2.46 25.13 -1.25
C TRP A 66 -3.35 25.07 0.01
N ALA A 67 -4.65 24.81 -0.13
CA ALA A 67 -5.61 24.88 0.96
C ALA A 67 -5.64 23.58 1.82
N LYS A 68 -5.34 23.72 3.11
CA LYS A 68 -5.31 22.62 4.11
C LYS A 68 -6.67 21.99 4.43
N GLY A 69 -7.78 22.54 3.91
CA GLY A 69 -9.14 22.06 4.21
C GLY A 69 -9.82 21.29 3.08
N ILE A 70 -9.18 21.16 1.91
CA ILE A 70 -9.86 20.71 0.69
C ILE A 70 -9.63 19.23 0.38
N THR A 71 -8.42 18.72 0.59
CA THR A 71 -8.03 17.37 0.13
C THR A 71 -7.51 16.48 1.27
N PRO A 72 -8.36 16.10 2.25
CA PRO A 72 -7.96 15.19 3.31
C PRO A 72 -7.64 13.79 2.75
N MET A 73 -6.60 13.16 3.26
CA MET A 73 -6.19 11.80 2.90
C MET A 73 -6.82 10.78 3.83
N LYS A 74 -7.01 9.55 3.33
CA LYS A 74 -7.52 8.41 4.10
C LYS A 74 -6.35 7.52 4.52
N ILE A 75 -6.32 7.10 5.79
CA ILE A 75 -5.40 6.07 6.25
C ILE A 75 -5.83 4.71 5.67
N VAL A 76 -4.85 3.90 5.26
CA VAL A 76 -5.10 2.52 4.85
C VAL A 76 -5.07 1.64 6.09
N ASP A 77 -6.16 0.89 6.31
CA ASP A 77 -6.39 0.05 7.48
C ASP A 77 -5.21 -0.87 7.78
N GLY A 78 -4.83 -0.94 9.06
CA GLY A 78 -3.71 -1.76 9.53
C GLY A 78 -2.33 -1.29 9.05
N SER A 79 -2.21 -0.08 8.50
CA SER A 79 -0.94 0.50 8.04
C SER A 79 -0.69 1.90 8.60
N SER A 80 0.44 2.50 8.23
CA SER A 80 0.76 3.93 8.48
C SER A 80 0.75 4.76 7.18
N VAL A 81 0.13 4.22 6.12
CA VAL A 81 0.10 4.84 4.80
C VAL A 81 -1.22 5.56 4.60
N TRP A 82 -1.12 6.79 4.12
CA TRP A 82 -2.23 7.65 3.76
C TRP A 82 -2.34 7.71 2.25
N LEU A 83 -3.56 7.74 1.72
CA LEU A 83 -3.81 7.90 0.28
C LEU A 83 -4.96 8.85 -0.04
N VAL A 84 -4.93 9.41 -1.24
CA VAL A 84 -6.06 10.12 -1.85
C VAL A 84 -5.94 10.05 -3.37
N ASP A 85 -7.07 9.98 -4.06
CA ASP A 85 -7.15 10.05 -5.52
C ASP A 85 -7.69 11.43 -5.90
N VAL A 86 -6.94 12.16 -6.72
CA VAL A 86 -7.29 13.53 -7.12
C VAL A 86 -7.42 13.60 -8.64
N PRO A 87 -8.56 14.05 -9.19
CA PRO A 87 -8.67 14.42 -10.59
C PRO A 87 -7.74 15.59 -10.88
N LEU A 88 -6.79 15.39 -11.79
CA LEU A 88 -5.85 16.42 -12.23
C LEU A 88 -5.92 16.53 -13.75
N ALA A 89 -5.90 17.76 -14.25
CA ALA A 89 -5.71 18.02 -15.67
C ALA A 89 -4.28 17.64 -16.09
N GLU A 90 -4.10 17.38 -17.38
CA GLU A 90 -2.76 17.23 -17.98
C GLU A 90 -1.87 18.44 -17.67
N GLY A 91 -0.59 18.18 -17.44
CA GLY A 91 0.41 19.18 -17.11
C GLY A 91 1.11 18.94 -15.78
N GLU A 92 1.87 19.95 -15.36
CA GLU A 92 2.70 19.94 -14.16
C GLU A 92 1.92 20.45 -12.95
N HIS A 93 1.99 19.72 -11.83
CA HIS A 93 1.39 20.14 -10.56
C HIS A 93 2.40 20.03 -9.43
N THR A 94 2.49 21.09 -8.62
CA THR A 94 3.32 21.12 -7.42
C THR A 94 2.48 20.76 -6.19
N PHE A 95 3.08 20.04 -5.23
CA PHE A 95 2.36 19.56 -4.05
C PHE A 95 3.25 19.30 -2.83
N MET A 96 2.61 19.25 -1.66
CA MET A 96 3.16 18.84 -0.37
C MET A 96 2.12 18.09 0.46
N TYR A 97 2.54 17.53 1.59
CA TYR A 97 1.64 16.99 2.60
C TYR A 97 1.66 17.88 3.85
N VAL A 98 0.49 18.10 4.47
CA VAL A 98 0.37 18.74 5.77
C VAL A 98 -0.12 17.69 6.78
N VAL A 99 0.74 17.38 7.75
CA VAL A 99 0.46 16.40 8.80
C VAL A 99 0.03 17.13 10.08
N ASP A 100 -1.09 16.71 10.64
CA ASP A 100 -1.70 17.24 11.87
C ASP A 100 -1.85 18.78 11.84
N GLY A 101 -2.12 19.35 10.66
CA GLY A 101 -2.37 20.78 10.42
C GLY A 101 -1.15 21.70 10.50
N ILE A 102 -0.07 21.27 11.17
CA ILE A 102 1.08 22.12 11.51
C ILE A 102 2.35 21.74 10.75
N ARG A 103 2.54 20.46 10.39
CA ARG A 103 3.80 19.97 9.85
C ARG A 103 3.74 19.83 8.35
N TRP A 104 4.42 20.72 7.66
CA TRP A 104 4.66 20.61 6.22
C TRP A 104 5.70 19.51 5.95
N MET A 105 5.39 18.64 5.01
CA MET A 105 6.23 17.52 4.61
C MET A 105 6.44 17.57 3.10
N THR A 106 7.70 17.74 2.71
CA THR A 106 8.14 17.51 1.33
C THR A 106 7.82 16.06 0.93
N PRO A 107 7.16 15.83 -0.21
CA PRO A 107 6.80 14.48 -0.63
C PRO A 107 8.04 13.62 -0.87
N PRO A 108 8.27 12.53 -0.10
CA PRO A 108 9.47 11.71 -0.27
C PRO A 108 9.55 10.98 -1.62
N GLN A 109 8.39 10.83 -2.28
CA GLN A 109 8.21 10.10 -3.53
C GLN A 109 7.64 11.00 -4.63
N ALA A 110 8.05 12.27 -4.73
CA ALA A 110 7.66 13.09 -5.90
C ALA A 110 8.43 12.70 -7.16
N GLU A 111 7.83 12.92 -8.34
CA GLU A 111 8.46 12.72 -9.67
C GLU A 111 9.65 13.65 -9.86
N ASP A 112 9.50 14.89 -9.43
CA ASP A 112 10.56 15.88 -9.41
C ASP A 112 10.35 16.84 -8.23
N PHE A 113 11.22 17.83 -8.09
CA PHE A 113 11.25 18.77 -6.98
C PHE A 113 11.52 20.19 -7.44
N VAL A 114 10.86 21.16 -6.81
CA VAL A 114 11.08 22.58 -7.06
C VAL A 114 11.14 23.36 -5.75
N ILE A 115 12.10 24.29 -5.66
CA ILE A 115 12.24 25.19 -4.49
C ILE A 115 11.11 26.23 -4.55
N ASP A 116 10.44 26.46 -3.43
CA ASP A 116 9.26 27.34 -3.36
C ASP A 116 9.58 28.82 -3.10
N GLY A 117 10.85 29.14 -2.82
CA GLY A 117 11.30 30.50 -2.48
C GLY A 117 11.10 30.90 -1.02
N PHE A 118 10.48 30.04 -0.20
CA PHE A 118 10.27 30.21 1.24
C PHE A 118 11.11 29.25 2.09
N GLY A 119 12.06 28.56 1.45
CA GLY A 119 12.98 27.62 2.09
C GLY A 119 12.45 26.19 2.16
N GLN A 120 11.36 25.88 1.47
CA GLN A 120 10.88 24.52 1.31
C GLN A 120 11.07 24.01 -0.11
N THR A 121 10.95 22.69 -0.25
CA THR A 121 10.97 22.01 -1.54
C THR A 121 9.63 21.31 -1.74
N ASN A 122 8.93 21.71 -2.81
CA ASN A 122 7.69 21.10 -3.25
C ASN A 122 7.98 19.88 -4.12
N GLY A 123 7.12 18.88 -4.04
CA GLY A 123 7.12 17.80 -5.01
C GLY A 123 6.42 18.21 -6.30
N VAL A 124 6.81 17.62 -7.42
CA VAL A 124 6.20 17.79 -8.73
C VAL A 124 5.62 16.45 -9.19
N VAL A 125 4.47 16.50 -9.85
CA VAL A 125 3.88 15.40 -10.61
C VAL A 125 3.51 15.88 -12.00
N ILE A 126 3.82 15.08 -13.03
CA ILE A 126 3.48 15.39 -14.41
C ILE A 126 2.37 14.45 -14.88
N VAL A 127 1.20 15.00 -15.16
CA VAL A 127 0.06 14.27 -15.73
C VAL A 127 0.16 14.32 -17.26
N ARG A 128 0.20 13.15 -17.89
CA ARG A 128 0.42 12.93 -19.33
C ARG A 128 -0.74 12.14 -19.93
#